data_AF-A0A9X4KSB7-F1
#
_entry.id   AF-A0A9X4KSB7-F1
#
_cell.length_a   1.000
_cell.length_b   1.000
_cell.length_c   1.000
_cell.angle_alpha   90.00
_cell.angle_beta   90.00
_cell.angle_gamma   90.00
#
_symmetry.space_group_name_H-M   'P 1'
#
loop_
_entity.id
_entity.type
_entity.pdbx_description
1 polymer ?
#
loop_
_entity_poly.entity_id
_entity_poly.type
_entity_poly.pdbx_seq_one_letter_code
_entity_poly.pdbx_strand_id
1 'polypeptide(L)'
;MRVITITTDENRNNIMDKYIKPKIAEALPNLEVEFEPGGGGEDMANKLKTLNASEDMPDVFWNDAGYFTPLKSTGSIMDLTPYISQDGFLGKYAVPDALKHVDGKIYSLSSGGRHVLYAGDLLSQGYVRASRGQGARYVRRVPPNLEDA
;
A
#
# COMPACT_ATOMS: atom_id res chain seq x y z
N MET A 1 6.35 -9.47 -4.84
CA MET A 1 5.95 -8.36 -3.96
C MET A 1 5.17 -8.93 -2.80
N ARG A 2 5.59 -8.65 -1.56
CA ARG A 2 4.94 -9.14 -0.33
C ARG A 2 3.94 -8.11 0.19
N VAL A 3 2.72 -8.56 0.47
CA VAL A 3 1.63 -7.72 0.96
C VAL A 3 1.04 -8.31 2.23
N ILE A 4 1.15 -7.59 3.35
CA ILE A 4 0.47 -7.97 4.60
C ILE A 4 -0.90 -7.31 4.67
N THR A 5 -1.93 -8.13 4.84
CA THR A 5 -3.33 -7.69 4.80
C THR A 5 -3.99 -7.82 6.16
N ILE A 6 -4.98 -6.96 6.41
CA ILE A 6 -5.85 -7.12 7.57
C ILE A 6 -6.77 -8.33 7.38
N THR A 7 -6.82 -9.20 8.38
CA THR A 7 -7.60 -10.45 8.33
C THR A 7 -8.37 -10.66 9.63
N THR A 8 -9.24 -9.71 9.97
CA THR A 8 -9.99 -9.70 11.24
C THR A 8 -11.33 -10.42 11.20
N ASP A 9 -11.93 -10.55 10.01
CA ASP A 9 -13.28 -11.06 9.85
C ASP A 9 -13.51 -11.60 8.43
N GLU A 10 -14.55 -12.43 8.31
CA GLU A 10 -14.90 -13.11 7.06
C GLU A 10 -15.26 -12.13 5.94
N ASN A 11 -15.88 -10.98 6.25
CA ASN A 11 -16.24 -10.01 5.21
C ASN A 11 -15.00 -9.38 4.59
N ARG A 12 -14.01 -9.00 5.40
CA ARG A 12 -12.73 -8.47 4.90
C ARG A 12 -11.96 -9.52 4.11
N ASN A 13 -11.92 -10.76 4.59
CA ASN A 13 -11.29 -11.86 3.86
C ASN A 13 -11.97 -12.11 2.50
N ASN A 14 -13.31 -12.13 2.48
CA ASN A 14 -14.10 -12.25 1.26
C ASN A 14 -13.84 -11.09 0.28
N ILE A 15 -13.72 -9.85 0.76
CA ILE A 15 -13.38 -8.69 -0.08
C ILE A 15 -11.99 -8.88 -0.69
N MET A 16 -11.01 -9.29 0.12
CA MET A 16 -9.65 -9.55 -0.34
C MET A 16 -9.61 -10.62 -1.43
N ASP A 17 -10.21 -11.78 -1.17
CA ASP A 17 -10.10 -12.96 -2.03
C ASP A 17 -10.97 -12.87 -3.29
N LYS A 18 -12.17 -12.31 -3.19
CA LYS A 18 -13.12 -12.27 -4.31
C LYS A 18 -12.98 -11.05 -5.20
N TYR A 19 -12.43 -9.95 -4.68
CA TYR A 19 -12.37 -8.68 -5.41
C TYR A 19 -10.94 -8.14 -5.54
N ILE A 20 -10.18 -8.06 -4.45
CA ILE A 20 -8.90 -7.36 -4.48
C ILE A 20 -7.81 -8.17 -5.18
N LYS A 21 -7.54 -9.40 -4.72
CA LYS A 21 -6.49 -10.25 -5.30
C LYS A 21 -6.73 -10.53 -6.79
N PRO A 22 -7.95 -10.87 -7.25
CA PRO A 22 -8.21 -11.08 -8.68
C PRO A 22 -8.00 -9.82 -9.51
N LYS A 23 -8.42 -8.65 -9.02
CA LYS A 23 -8.25 -7.38 -9.73
C LYS A 23 -6.79 -6.92 -9.77
N ILE A 24 -5.99 -7.25 -8.76
CA ILE A 24 -4.53 -7.06 -8.80
C ILE A 24 -3.93 -7.91 -9.91
N ALA A 25 -4.25 -9.21 -9.95
CA ALA A 25 -3.73 -10.12 -10.97
C ALA A 25 -4.15 -9.68 -12.40
N GLU A 26 -5.38 -9.23 -12.57
CA GLU A 26 -5.89 -8.70 -13.85
C GLU A 26 -5.17 -7.41 -14.26
N ALA A 27 -5.00 -6.46 -13.33
CA ALA A 27 -4.37 -5.17 -13.63
C ALA A 27 -2.85 -5.29 -13.81
N LEU A 28 -2.23 -6.25 -13.13
CA LEU A 28 -0.77 -6.42 -12.99
C LEU A 28 -0.34 -7.86 -13.31
N PRO A 29 -0.56 -8.36 -14.54
CA PRO A 29 -0.33 -9.77 -14.87
C PRO A 29 1.14 -10.20 -14.78
N ASN A 30 2.08 -9.24 -14.83
CA ASN A 30 3.51 -9.49 -14.75
C ASN A 30 4.09 -9.24 -13.34
N LEU A 31 3.23 -9.07 -12.33
CA LEU A 31 3.63 -8.88 -10.95
C LEU A 31 3.17 -10.06 -10.12
N GLU A 32 4.11 -10.81 -9.57
CA GLU A 32 3.82 -11.81 -8.56
C GLU A 32 3.60 -11.12 -7.21
N VAL A 33 2.45 -11.39 -6.60
CA VAL A 33 2.04 -10.82 -5.32
C VAL A 33 1.75 -11.93 -4.33
N GLU A 34 2.52 -11.95 -3.25
CA GLU A 34 2.32 -12.84 -2.12
C GLU A 34 1.51 -12.10 -1.05
N PHE A 35 0.34 -12.65 -0.70
CA PHE A 35 -0.52 -12.09 0.32
C PHE A 35 -0.40 -12.86 1.62
N GLU A 36 0.02 -12.17 2.65
CA GLU A 36 0.12 -12.72 3.99
C GLU A 36 -0.99 -12.17 4.90
N PRO A 37 -1.60 -13.03 5.74
CA PRO A 37 -2.45 -12.56 6.81
C PRO A 37 -1.59 -11.87 7.87
N GLY A 38 -2.02 -10.68 8.30
CA GLY A 38 -1.40 -9.99 9.44
C GLY A 38 -2.32 -9.87 10.66
N GLY A 39 -3.53 -10.42 10.62
CA GLY A 39 -4.49 -10.29 11.72
C GLY A 39 -5.05 -8.86 11.82
N GLY A 40 -5.32 -8.40 13.04
CA GLY A 40 -5.69 -7.02 13.32
C GLY A 40 -5.23 -6.56 14.70
N GLY A 41 -5.29 -5.25 14.95
CA GLY A 41 -4.87 -4.68 16.23
C GLY A 41 -3.42 -5.05 16.60
N GLU A 42 -3.24 -5.61 17.80
CA GLU A 42 -1.92 -5.97 18.32
C GLU A 42 -1.22 -7.08 17.54
N ASP A 43 -1.94 -8.02 16.93
CA ASP A 43 -1.34 -9.09 16.13
C ASP A 43 -0.56 -8.51 14.95
N MET A 44 -1.18 -7.54 14.25
CA MET A 44 -0.55 -6.82 13.16
C MET A 44 0.66 -6.03 13.66
N ALA A 45 0.50 -5.30 14.76
CA ALA A 45 1.57 -4.48 15.31
C ALA A 45 2.78 -5.32 15.74
N ASN A 46 2.55 -6.46 16.38
CA ASN A 46 3.60 -7.36 16.82
C ASN A 46 4.29 -8.03 15.62
N LYS A 47 3.53 -8.44 14.58
CA LYS A 47 4.11 -8.95 13.35
C LYS A 47 5.02 -7.92 12.68
N LEU A 48 4.55 -6.68 12.50
CA LEU A 48 5.35 -5.61 11.89
C LEU A 48 6.57 -5.22 12.74
N LYS A 49 6.47 -5.24 14.08
CA LYS A 49 7.64 -5.02 14.95
C LYS A 49 8.72 -6.08 14.74
N THR A 50 8.34 -7.35 14.68
CA THR A 50 9.28 -8.45 14.43
C THR A 50 9.93 -8.32 13.06
N LEU A 51 9.14 -8.07 12.02
CA LEU A 51 9.64 -7.91 10.65
C LEU A 51 10.56 -6.68 10.52
N ASN A 52 10.23 -5.59 11.22
CA ASN A 52 11.09 -4.42 11.25
C ASN A 52 12.41 -4.69 11.97
N ALA A 53 12.39 -5.42 13.09
CA ALA A 53 13.60 -5.78 13.83
C ALA A 53 14.50 -6.76 13.06
N SER A 54 13.94 -7.54 12.14
CA SER A 54 14.66 -8.47 11.28
C SER A 54 15.02 -7.90 9.90
N GLU A 55 14.78 -6.61 9.66
CA GLU A 55 14.97 -5.96 8.35
C GLU A 55 14.21 -6.67 7.20
N ASP A 56 13.10 -7.34 7.51
CA ASP A 56 12.27 -8.14 6.59
C ASP A 56 10.87 -7.54 6.42
N MET A 57 10.80 -6.21 6.32
CA MET A 57 9.52 -5.51 6.14
C MET A 57 8.87 -5.85 4.79
N PRO A 58 7.55 -6.02 4.73
CA PRO A 58 6.85 -6.24 3.47
C PRO A 58 6.83 -4.97 2.60
N ASP A 59 6.62 -5.16 1.29
CA ASP A 59 6.53 -4.05 0.34
C ASP A 59 5.29 -3.18 0.58
N VAL A 60 4.16 -3.80 0.94
CA VAL A 60 2.91 -3.13 1.26
C VAL A 60 2.29 -3.77 2.49
N PHE A 61 1.78 -2.97 3.41
CA PHE A 61 1.12 -3.52 4.59
C PHE A 61 -0.02 -2.65 5.09
N TRP A 62 -1.02 -3.30 5.67
CA TRP A 62 -2.06 -2.62 6.42
C TRP A 62 -1.56 -2.29 7.83
N ASN A 63 -1.90 -1.11 8.33
CA ASN A 63 -1.73 -0.77 9.74
C ASN A 63 -2.81 0.20 10.23
N ASP A 64 -3.01 0.27 11.54
CA ASP A 64 -3.78 1.33 12.19
C ASP A 64 -2.99 2.66 12.16
N ALA A 65 -3.72 3.77 12.10
CA ALA A 65 -3.14 5.12 12.12
C ALA A 65 -2.28 5.38 13.37
N GLY A 66 -2.59 4.74 14.50
CA GLY A 66 -1.85 4.87 15.76
C GLY A 66 -0.38 4.42 15.69
N TYR A 67 0.00 3.62 14.69
CA TYR A 67 1.36 3.11 14.53
C TYR A 67 2.21 3.87 13.52
N PHE A 68 1.69 4.99 12.99
CA PHE A 68 2.45 5.86 12.08
C PHE A 68 3.77 6.34 12.69
N THR A 69 3.74 6.93 13.89
CA THR A 69 4.91 7.57 14.51
C THR A 69 6.09 6.60 14.69
N PRO A 70 5.88 5.38 15.26
CA PRO A 70 6.95 4.39 15.35
C PRO A 70 7.53 4.02 13.97
N LEU A 71 6.69 3.71 12.99
CA LEU A 71 7.13 3.29 11.64
C LEU A 71 7.89 4.38 10.90
N LYS A 72 7.47 5.64 11.06
CA LYS A 72 8.18 6.79 10.49
C LYS A 72 9.56 6.95 11.12
N SER A 73 9.64 6.80 12.45
CA SER A 73 10.89 7.02 13.20
C SER A 73 11.98 5.99 12.86
N THR A 74 11.58 4.79 12.45
CA THR A 74 12.49 3.70 12.05
C THR A 74 12.86 3.75 10.56
N GLY A 75 12.27 4.65 9.77
CA GLY A 75 12.52 4.73 8.33
C GLY A 75 11.81 3.65 7.51
N SER A 76 10.87 2.91 8.10
CA SER A 76 10.26 1.71 7.50
C SER A 76 9.09 2.01 6.56
N ILE A 77 8.75 3.28 6.36
CA ILE A 77 7.67 3.75 5.50
C ILE A 77 8.17 4.87 4.58
N MET A 78 7.76 4.81 3.32
CA MET A 78 8.21 5.73 2.29
C MET A 78 7.28 6.93 2.14
N ASP A 79 7.84 8.09 1.79
CA ASP A 79 7.08 9.26 1.33
C ASP A 79 6.46 8.98 -0.04
N LEU A 80 5.13 8.82 -0.07
CA LEU A 80 4.33 8.55 -1.27
C LEU A 80 3.99 9.80 -2.07
N THR A 81 4.18 11.00 -1.49
CA THR A 81 3.81 12.29 -2.09
C THR A 81 4.23 12.44 -3.55
N PRO A 82 5.50 12.18 -3.95
CA PRO A 82 5.91 12.37 -5.33
C PRO A 82 5.18 11.44 -6.30
N TYR A 83 4.92 10.19 -5.89
CA TYR A 83 4.31 9.17 -6.76
C TYR A 83 2.83 9.45 -7.03
N ILE A 84 2.06 9.78 -5.99
CA ILE A 84 0.60 9.99 -6.10
C ILE A 84 0.22 11.36 -6.64
N SER A 85 1.16 12.32 -6.57
CA SER A 85 0.98 13.63 -7.20
C SER A 85 1.24 13.55 -8.70
N GLN A 86 2.26 12.79 -9.12
CA GLN A 86 2.65 12.67 -10.53
C GLN A 86 1.64 11.88 -11.37
N ASP A 87 1.00 10.86 -10.82
CA ASP A 87 0.07 9.99 -11.57
C ASP A 87 -1.39 10.49 -11.55
N GLY A 88 -1.65 11.62 -10.87
CA GLY A 88 -2.99 12.21 -10.73
C GLY A 88 -3.93 11.43 -9.80
N PHE A 89 -3.45 10.42 -9.07
CA PHE A 89 -4.27 9.64 -8.15
C PHE A 89 -4.84 10.50 -7.01
N LEU A 90 -4.09 11.50 -6.55
CA LEU A 90 -4.50 12.42 -5.51
C LEU A 90 -5.82 13.14 -5.84
N GLY A 91 -6.10 13.43 -7.12
CA GLY A 91 -7.34 14.06 -7.58
C GLY A 91 -8.61 13.20 -7.44
N LYS A 92 -8.48 11.93 -7.03
CA LYS A 92 -9.63 11.05 -6.76
C LYS A 92 -10.18 11.20 -5.34
N TYR A 93 -9.44 11.86 -4.47
CA TYR A 93 -9.86 12.11 -3.10
C TYR A 93 -10.77 13.32 -3.04
N ALA A 94 -11.91 13.20 -2.35
CA ALA A 94 -12.78 14.34 -2.08
C ALA A 94 -12.08 15.40 -1.22
N VAL A 95 -11.21 14.95 -0.31
CA VAL A 95 -10.37 15.81 0.54
C VAL A 95 -8.93 15.31 0.47
N PRO A 96 -8.15 15.71 -0.57
CA PRO A 96 -6.76 15.26 -0.74
C PRO A 96 -5.85 15.56 0.45
N ASP A 97 -6.08 16.71 1.10
CA ASP A 97 -5.31 17.12 2.28
C ASP A 97 -5.52 16.19 3.49
N ALA A 98 -6.59 15.39 3.52
CA ALA A 98 -6.81 14.42 4.60
C ALA A 98 -5.81 13.25 4.58
N LEU A 99 -5.05 13.06 3.49
CA LEU A 99 -3.97 12.08 3.41
C LEU A 99 -2.65 12.61 3.99
N LYS A 100 -2.52 13.93 4.16
CA LYS A 100 -1.27 14.54 4.61
C LYS A 100 -1.11 14.33 6.12
N HIS A 101 0.08 13.89 6.51
CA HIS A 101 0.50 13.88 7.90
C HIS A 101 0.95 15.28 8.34
N VAL A 102 1.32 15.41 9.61
CA VAL A 102 1.71 16.69 10.26
C VAL A 102 2.87 17.42 9.57
N ASP A 103 3.69 16.72 8.80
CA ASP A 103 4.82 17.26 8.03
C ASP A 103 4.45 17.56 6.56
N GLY A 104 3.17 17.48 6.20
CA GLY A 104 2.65 17.76 4.87
C GLY A 104 2.85 16.62 3.86
N LYS A 105 3.49 15.52 4.26
CA LYS A 105 3.78 14.36 3.40
C LYS A 105 2.72 13.27 3.53
N ILE A 106 2.65 12.42 2.52
CA ILE A 106 1.70 11.31 2.46
C ILE A 106 2.50 10.02 2.59
N TYR A 107 2.26 9.25 3.64
CA TYR A 107 2.94 7.97 3.90
C TYR A 107 2.04 6.76 3.74
N SER A 108 0.76 7.02 3.48
CA SER A 108 -0.24 5.98 3.38
C SER A 108 -1.45 6.38 2.55
N LEU A 109 -2.18 5.37 2.08
CA LEU A 109 -3.44 5.53 1.38
C LEU A 109 -4.57 4.98 2.26
N SER A 110 -5.54 5.83 2.57
CA SER A 110 -6.81 5.43 3.20
C SER A 110 -7.95 5.59 2.19
N SER A 111 -9.01 4.80 2.30
CA SER A 111 -10.25 4.99 1.54
C SER A 111 -11.34 5.74 2.32
N GLY A 112 -10.99 6.39 3.44
CA GLY A 112 -11.91 7.22 4.24
C GLY A 112 -12.43 6.55 5.53
N GLY A 113 -11.89 5.38 5.92
CA GLY A 113 -12.16 4.73 7.21
C GLY A 113 -10.91 4.62 8.09
N ARG A 114 -11.01 3.96 9.25
CA ARG A 114 -9.87 3.60 10.15
C ARG A 114 -8.87 2.59 9.53
N HIS A 115 -8.76 2.57 8.20
CA HIS A 115 -7.99 1.58 7.44
C HIS A 115 -7.01 2.30 6.54
N VAL A 116 -5.74 1.92 6.67
CA VAL A 116 -4.61 2.64 6.09
C VAL A 116 -3.63 1.63 5.50
N LEU A 117 -3.30 1.78 4.22
CA LEU A 117 -2.28 1.00 3.52
C LEU A 117 -0.99 1.82 3.46
N TYR A 118 0.11 1.26 3.96
CA TYR A 118 1.45 1.84 3.89
C TYR A 118 2.27 1.09 2.83
N ALA A 119 3.21 1.78 2.18
CA ALA A 119 4.16 1.17 1.27
C ALA A 119 5.60 1.36 1.78
N GLY A 120 6.38 0.28 1.70
CA GLY A 120 7.79 0.19 2.07
C GLY A 120 8.75 0.56 0.93
N ASP A 121 10.02 0.20 1.10
CA ASP A 121 11.21 0.80 0.48
C ASP A 121 11.42 0.53 -1.04
N LEU A 122 10.61 -0.33 -1.65
CA LEU A 122 10.80 -0.78 -3.05
C LEU A 122 10.13 0.09 -4.13
N LEU A 123 9.56 1.25 -3.77
CA LEU A 123 8.94 2.16 -4.73
C LEU A 123 9.90 3.20 -5.34
N SER A 124 11.16 3.26 -4.88
CA SER A 124 12.20 4.20 -5.33
C SER A 124 12.76 3.96 -6.75
N GLN A 125 12.30 2.92 -7.46
CA GLN A 125 12.86 2.54 -8.78
C GLN A 125 12.02 2.94 -10.01
N GLY A 126 11.07 3.88 -9.89
CA GLY A 126 10.42 4.51 -11.07
C GLY A 126 9.28 3.70 -11.72
N TYR A 127 8.55 2.89 -10.96
CA TYR A 127 7.66 1.85 -11.50
C TYR A 127 6.14 2.06 -11.28
N VAL A 128 5.59 3.27 -11.27
CA VAL A 128 4.14 3.46 -11.01
C VAL A 128 3.40 4.33 -12.03
N ARG A 129 2.38 3.76 -12.68
CA ARG A 129 1.26 4.51 -13.30
C ARG A 129 -0.10 3.93 -12.90
N ALA A 130 -1.02 4.72 -12.36
CA ALA A 130 -2.40 4.28 -12.13
C ALA A 130 -3.19 4.18 -13.45
N SER A 131 -3.81 3.03 -13.75
CA SER A 131 -4.72 2.86 -14.91
C SER A 131 -6.20 2.72 -14.51
N ARG A 132 -7.11 3.01 -15.45
CA ARG A 132 -8.57 2.98 -15.25
C ARG A 132 -9.10 1.54 -15.26
N GLY A 133 -9.62 1.09 -14.12
CA GLY A 133 -10.58 -0.02 -13.98
C GLY A 133 -11.68 0.37 -12.98
N GLN A 134 -12.92 -0.06 -13.22
CA GLN A 134 -14.04 0.14 -12.29
C GLN A 134 -13.88 -0.79 -11.08
N GLY A 135 -13.96 -0.25 -9.85
CA GLY A 135 -14.14 -1.03 -8.61
C GLY A 135 -13.00 -1.03 -7.60
N ALA A 136 -11.73 -1.07 -8.02
CA ALA A 136 -10.54 -0.84 -7.19
C ALA A 136 -9.35 -0.68 -8.14
N ARG A 137 -8.40 0.22 -7.85
CA ARG A 137 -7.28 0.53 -8.76
C ARG A 137 -5.94 0.34 -8.06
N TYR A 138 -5.02 -0.36 -8.73
CA TYR A 138 -3.72 -0.77 -8.21
C TYR A 138 -2.56 -0.06 -8.91
N VAL A 139 -1.39 -0.18 -8.28
CA VAL A 139 -0.09 0.39 -8.66
C VAL A 139 0.55 -0.45 -9.77
N ARG A 140 0.78 0.10 -10.97
CA ARG A 140 1.35 -0.63 -12.12
C ARG A 140 2.83 -0.38 -12.40
N ARG A 141 3.61 -1.45 -12.54
CA ARG A 141 4.98 -1.48 -13.08
C ARG A 141 5.03 -1.09 -14.57
N VAL A 142 5.89 -0.13 -14.91
CA VAL A 142 6.34 0.14 -16.30
C VAL A 142 7.78 -0.38 -16.43
N PRO A 143 8.06 -1.48 -17.16
CA PRO A 143 9.43 -1.98 -17.31
C PRO A 143 10.35 -0.91 -17.93
N PRO A 144 11.65 -0.88 -17.59
CA PRO A 144 12.55 0.20 -18.00
C PRO A 144 12.92 0.22 -19.49
N ASN A 145 12.41 -0.72 -20.31
CA ASN A 145 12.90 -0.98 -21.67
C ASN A 145 11.86 -0.84 -22.79
N LEU A 146 10.90 0.10 -22.68
CA LEU A 146 9.95 0.40 -23.76
C LEU A 146 9.78 1.91 -24.01
N GLU A 147 10.90 2.63 -24.09
CA GLU A 147 10.90 3.99 -24.68
C GLU A 147 11.33 4.01 -26.16
N ASP A 148 11.66 2.85 -26.78
CA ASP A 148 12.02 2.76 -28.20
C ASP A 148 11.43 1.52 -28.92
N ALA A 149 10.10 1.38 -28.98
CA ALA A 149 9.41 0.49 -29.92
C ALA A 149 8.00 0.99 -30.28
#